data_AF-A0A0M4DSV7-F1
#
_entry.id   AF-A0A0M4DSV7-F1
#
_cell.length_a   1.000
_cell.length_b   1.000
_cell.length_c   1.000
_cell.angle_alpha   90.00
_cell.angle_beta   90.00
_cell.angle_gamma   90.00
#
_symmetry.space_group_name_H-M   'P 1'
#
loop_
_entity.id
_entity.type
_entity.pdbx_description
1 polymer ?
#
loop_
_entity_poly.entity_id
_entity_poly.type
_entity_poly.pdbx_seq_one_letter_code
_entity_poly.pdbx_strand_id
1 'polypeptide(L)'
;MPVCTRCGHRNAEASRFCSNCGTPLRGGVPERASETTSTISISGLEAYDAEATGQTALPSLSPEAQAAVDALPGGSALLVVRRGPNSGSRFLLDSDLTTAGRHPQSDIFLDDVTVSRRHVEFHRGPDGSFTVGDVGSLNGTYVNRERIDSVLLSNGDEVQIGKYRLVFYASPRGV
;
A
#
# COMPACT_ATOMS: atom_id res chain seq x y z
N MET A 1 -33.65 8.20 -19.59
CA MET A 1 -32.22 7.84 -19.40
C MET A 1 -31.34 9.08 -19.16
N PRO A 2 -30.80 9.28 -17.94
CA PRO A 2 -29.97 10.44 -17.62
C PRO A 2 -28.58 10.39 -18.27
N VAL A 3 -28.14 11.52 -18.83
CA VAL A 3 -26.80 11.68 -19.43
C VAL A 3 -25.89 12.41 -18.45
N CYS A 4 -24.69 11.89 -18.25
CA CYS A 4 -23.71 12.51 -17.37
C CYS A 4 -23.19 13.83 -17.96
N THR A 5 -23.30 14.92 -17.21
CA THR A 5 -22.82 16.25 -17.63
C THR A 5 -21.29 16.39 -17.61
N ARG A 6 -20.58 15.41 -17.05
CA ARG A 6 -19.11 15.41 -16.96
C ARG A 6 -18.45 14.62 -18.08
N CYS A 7 -18.96 13.43 -18.41
CA CYS A 7 -18.34 12.54 -19.40
C CYS A 7 -19.25 12.17 -20.58
N GLY A 8 -20.49 12.67 -20.63
CA GLY A 8 -21.43 12.41 -21.73
C GLY A 8 -22.02 10.99 -21.78
N HIS A 9 -21.65 10.11 -20.84
CA HIS A 9 -22.14 8.73 -20.83
C HIS A 9 -23.64 8.65 -20.46
N ARG A 10 -24.39 7.82 -21.18
CA ARG A 10 -25.82 7.56 -20.91
C ARG A 10 -25.95 6.47 -19.85
N ASN A 11 -26.75 6.72 -18.82
CA ASN A 11 -26.92 5.79 -17.70
C ASN A 11 -28.37 5.28 -17.67
N ALA A 12 -28.57 4.13 -17.01
CA ALA A 12 -29.90 3.57 -16.79
C ALA A 12 -30.77 4.52 -15.94
N GLU A 13 -32.09 4.46 -16.10
CA GLU A 13 -33.01 5.47 -15.55
C GLU A 13 -33.02 5.53 -14.01
N ALA A 14 -32.70 4.43 -13.34
CA ALA A 14 -32.59 4.36 -11.88
C ALA A 14 -31.18 4.71 -11.34
N SER A 15 -30.22 5.08 -12.20
CA SER A 15 -28.84 5.31 -11.78
C SER A 15 -28.72 6.65 -11.07
N ARG A 16 -28.27 6.63 -9.81
CA ARG A 16 -27.99 7.84 -9.01
C ARG A 16 -26.61 8.43 -9.31
N PHE A 17 -25.71 7.61 -9.84
CA PHE A 17 -24.33 7.95 -10.18
C PHE A 17 -23.98 7.44 -11.58
N CYS A 18 -23.04 8.09 -12.26
CA CYS A 18 -22.59 7.66 -13.57
C CYS A 18 -21.71 6.40 -13.49
N SER A 19 -22.06 5.34 -14.22
CA SER A 19 -21.31 4.08 -14.22
C SER A 19 -19.90 4.18 -14.82
N ASN A 20 -19.60 5.25 -15.56
CA ASN A 20 -18.31 5.45 -16.21
C ASN A 20 -17.37 6.42 -15.44
N CYS A 21 -17.90 7.42 -14.73
CA CYS A 21 -17.06 8.43 -14.06
C CYS A 21 -17.45 8.72 -12.60
N GLY A 22 -18.43 8.01 -12.05
CA GLY A 22 -18.86 8.13 -10.65
C GLY A 22 -19.55 9.44 -10.27
N THR A 23 -19.71 10.39 -11.20
CA THR A 23 -20.31 11.70 -10.91
C THR A 23 -21.82 11.55 -10.66
N PRO A 24 -22.39 12.21 -9.62
CA PRO A 24 -23.81 12.12 -9.32
C PRO A 24 -24.65 12.67 -10.47
N LEU A 25 -25.71 11.95 -10.82
CA LEU A 25 -26.68 12.37 -11.85
C LEU A 25 -27.78 13.19 -11.16
N ARG A 26 -28.14 14.35 -11.73
CA ARG A 26 -29.16 15.24 -11.13
C ARG A 26 -30.51 14.52 -11.03
N GLY A 27 -31.07 14.43 -9.83
CA GLY A 27 -32.41 13.88 -9.60
C GLY A 27 -32.66 13.15 -8.26
N GLY A 28 -31.63 12.90 -7.45
CA GLY A 28 -31.84 12.35 -6.10
C GLY A 28 -32.16 13.45 -5.08
N VAL A 29 -33.39 13.48 -4.56
CA VAL A 29 -33.71 14.27 -3.35
C VAL A 29 -32.79 13.84 -2.19
N PRO A 30 -32.22 14.79 -1.42
CA PRO A 30 -31.41 14.48 -0.26
C PRO A 30 -32.32 14.26 0.95
N GLU A 31 -32.25 13.08 1.59
CA GLU A 31 -32.82 12.87 2.91
C GLU A 31 -31.70 13.07 3.96
N ARG A 32 -31.88 14.11 4.80
CA ARG A 32 -31.08 14.57 5.96
C ARG A 32 -31.25 13.60 7.15
N ALA A 33 -30.48 13.56 8.25
CA ALA A 33 -29.39 14.34 8.88
C ALA A 33 -28.67 13.40 9.90
N SER A 34 -27.40 13.60 10.27
CA SER A 34 -26.91 14.26 11.51
C SER A 34 -25.40 13.94 11.60
N GLU A 35 -24.42 14.68 12.15
CA GLU A 35 -24.30 15.96 12.87
C GLU A 35 -22.79 16.34 12.85
N THR A 36 -22.51 17.65 12.71
CA THR A 36 -21.33 18.43 13.16
C THR A 36 -19.90 17.90 12.95
N THR A 37 -19.18 18.49 11.98
CA THR A 37 -17.80 18.95 12.19
C THR A 37 -17.52 20.14 11.28
N SER A 38 -17.25 21.28 11.92
CA SER A 38 -16.98 22.58 11.31
C SER A 38 -15.77 22.50 10.38
N THR A 39 -15.93 22.96 9.14
CA THR A 39 -14.81 23.30 8.27
C THR A 39 -14.15 24.57 8.79
N ILE A 40 -12.96 24.43 9.39
CA ILE A 40 -12.08 25.57 9.62
C ILE A 40 -11.25 25.74 8.35
N SER A 41 -11.55 26.77 7.58
CA SER A 41 -10.69 27.26 6.50
C SER A 41 -9.46 27.89 7.14
N ILE A 42 -8.30 27.25 6.99
CA ILE A 42 -7.02 27.91 7.21
C ILE A 42 -6.55 28.39 5.84
N SER A 43 -6.88 29.65 5.54
CA SER A 43 -6.20 30.43 4.52
C SER A 43 -4.78 30.69 5.02
N GLY A 44 -3.78 30.02 4.44
CA GLY A 44 -2.39 30.24 4.79
C GLY A 44 -1.52 29.01 4.59
N LEU A 45 -1.39 28.54 3.36
CA LEU A 45 -0.18 27.83 2.92
C LEU A 45 0.18 28.40 1.55
N GLU A 46 1.19 29.25 1.60
CA GLU A 46 1.86 29.84 0.45
C GLU A 46 2.25 28.79 -0.57
N ALA A 47 2.11 29.18 -1.83
CA ALA A 47 2.71 28.53 -2.97
C ALA A 47 4.23 28.42 -2.74
N TYR A 48 4.73 27.19 -2.67
CA TYR A 48 6.13 26.90 -2.95
C TYR A 48 6.23 26.55 -4.43
N ASP A 49 6.68 27.53 -5.18
CA ASP A 49 7.18 27.38 -6.54
C ASP A 49 8.65 26.88 -6.51
N ALA A 50 9.15 26.57 -7.71
CA ALA A 50 10.54 26.32 -8.08
C ALA A 50 11.14 24.91 -7.86
N GLU A 51 11.09 24.14 -8.93
CA GLU A 51 12.25 23.58 -9.65
C GLU A 51 13.60 23.56 -8.91
N ALA A 52 14.11 22.35 -8.62
CA ALA A 52 15.55 22.11 -8.47
C ALA A 52 15.89 20.67 -8.90
N THR A 53 16.69 20.60 -9.95
CA THR A 53 17.53 19.50 -10.40
C THR A 53 18.11 18.62 -9.29
N GLY A 54 18.17 17.31 -9.57
CA GLY A 54 19.25 16.45 -9.08
C GLY A 54 18.83 15.36 -8.09
N GLN A 55 18.88 14.11 -8.56
CA GLN A 55 19.47 12.99 -7.82
C GLN A 55 19.08 12.90 -6.34
N THR A 56 17.85 12.46 -6.04
CA THR A 56 17.54 12.03 -4.67
C THR A 56 18.17 10.65 -4.48
N ALA A 57 19.41 10.66 -4.02
CA ALA A 57 20.09 9.51 -3.45
C ALA A 57 19.16 8.81 -2.45
N LEU A 58 19.20 7.48 -2.45
CA LEU A 58 18.58 6.62 -1.45
C LEU A 58 18.81 7.23 -0.06
N PRO A 59 17.79 7.32 0.83
CA PRO A 59 18.03 7.75 2.19
C PRO A 59 19.03 6.77 2.80
N SER A 60 20.26 7.25 3.05
CA SER A 60 21.29 6.50 3.73
C SER A 60 20.73 6.13 5.10
N LEU A 61 20.45 4.84 5.26
CA LEU A 61 20.04 4.23 6.52
C LEU A 61 21.01 4.67 7.63
N SER A 62 20.51 4.85 8.86
CA SER A 62 21.37 5.12 10.01
C SER A 62 22.40 3.98 10.16
N PRO A 63 23.60 4.25 10.69
CA PRO A 63 24.67 3.23 10.82
C PRO A 63 24.23 2.02 11.65
N GLU A 64 23.35 2.23 12.62
CA GLU A 64 22.64 1.22 13.39
C GLU A 64 21.67 0.37 12.54
N ALA A 65 20.93 0.98 11.60
CA ALA A 65 20.09 0.26 10.66
C ALA A 65 20.91 -0.51 9.62
N GLN A 66 22.06 0.02 9.18
CA GLN A 66 23.01 -0.71 8.34
C GLN A 66 23.63 -1.90 9.07
N ALA A 67 24.07 -1.73 10.32
CA ALA A 67 24.60 -2.82 11.13
C ALA A 67 23.55 -3.90 11.41
N ALA A 68 22.28 -3.53 11.59
CA ALA A 68 21.19 -4.50 11.74
C ALA A 68 20.91 -5.27 10.46
N VAL A 69 21.10 -4.67 9.27
CA VAL A 69 20.99 -5.36 7.97
C VAL A 69 22.19 -6.28 7.72
N ASP A 70 23.39 -5.84 8.10
CA ASP A 70 24.64 -6.60 7.96
C ASP A 70 24.71 -7.80 8.92
N ALA A 71 24.13 -7.67 10.12
CA ALA A 71 24.06 -8.72 11.13
C ALA A 71 22.94 -9.75 10.90
N LEU A 72 22.21 -9.68 9.78
CA LEU A 72 21.17 -10.65 9.47
C LEU A 72 21.81 -12.01 9.14
N PRO A 73 21.35 -13.12 9.77
CA PRO A 73 21.75 -14.44 9.33
C PRO A 73 21.40 -14.59 7.85
N GLY A 74 22.37 -15.08 7.07
CA GLY A 74 22.30 -15.12 5.61
C GLY A 74 20.95 -15.64 5.11
N GLY A 75 20.29 -14.81 4.28
CA GLY A 75 19.00 -15.14 3.66
C GLY A 75 17.76 -14.62 4.39
N SER A 76 17.89 -13.73 5.37
CA SER A 76 16.75 -12.98 5.92
C SER A 76 16.42 -11.76 5.05
N ALA A 77 15.21 -11.21 5.19
CA ALA A 77 14.81 -9.96 4.52
C ALA A 77 14.05 -9.03 5.47
N LEU A 78 13.93 -7.76 5.09
CA LEU A 78 13.28 -6.72 5.88
C LEU A 78 12.20 -6.03 5.03
N LEU A 79 11.01 -5.87 5.60
CA LEU A 79 9.94 -5.06 5.04
C LEU A 79 9.83 -3.76 5.82
N VAL A 80 9.97 -2.63 5.13
CA VAL A 80 9.88 -1.30 5.74
C VAL A 80 8.61 -0.60 5.29
N VAL A 81 7.75 -0.22 6.23
CA VAL A 81 6.51 0.50 5.92
C VAL A 81 6.84 1.95 5.56
N ARG A 82 6.73 2.31 4.27
CA ARG A 82 6.87 3.70 3.82
C ARG A 82 5.60 4.51 4.06
N ARG A 83 4.43 3.91 3.83
CA ARG A 83 3.14 4.61 3.94
C ARG A 83 2.11 3.74 4.65
N GLY A 84 1.38 4.33 5.58
CA GLY A 84 0.35 3.69 6.39
C GLY A 84 0.34 4.24 7.83
N PRO A 85 -0.62 3.83 8.67
CA PRO A 85 -0.68 4.20 10.08
C PRO A 85 0.55 3.71 10.86
N ASN A 86 1.25 2.69 10.34
CA ASN A 86 2.48 2.14 10.91
C ASN A 86 3.74 2.59 10.14
N SER A 87 3.73 3.77 9.51
CA SER A 87 4.90 4.30 8.76
C SER A 87 6.15 4.32 9.64
N GLY A 88 7.26 3.81 9.10
CA GLY A 88 8.54 3.64 9.81
C GLY A 88 8.73 2.29 10.49
N SER A 89 7.68 1.46 10.59
CA SER A 89 7.79 0.11 11.14
C SER A 89 8.60 -0.80 10.22
N ARG A 90 9.34 -1.74 10.82
CA ARG A 90 10.23 -2.67 10.13
C ARG A 90 9.84 -4.08 10.55
N PHE A 91 9.56 -4.96 9.59
CA PHE A 91 9.22 -6.34 9.83
C PHE A 91 10.32 -7.24 9.28
N LEU A 92 10.85 -8.11 10.14
CA LEU A 92 11.86 -9.08 9.76
C LEU A 92 11.18 -10.31 9.14
N LEU A 93 11.71 -10.78 8.03
CA LEU A 93 11.35 -12.02 7.36
C LEU A 93 12.48 -13.03 7.61
N ASP A 94 12.45 -13.68 8.77
CA ASP A 94 13.44 -14.73 9.14
C ASP A 94 12.90 -16.17 8.94
N SER A 95 11.57 -16.32 8.86
CA SER A 95 10.88 -17.61 8.73
C SER A 95 10.65 -18.03 7.28
N ASP A 96 10.46 -19.33 7.04
CA ASP A 96 10.18 -19.89 5.70
C ASP A 96 8.88 -19.37 5.09
N LEU A 97 7.88 -19.14 5.95
CA LEU A 97 6.59 -18.57 5.62
C LEU A 97 6.32 -17.43 6.58
N THR A 98 6.06 -16.23 6.05
CA THR A 98 5.58 -15.09 6.83
C THR A 98 4.25 -14.62 6.28
N THR A 99 3.24 -14.55 7.14
CA THR A 99 1.89 -14.14 6.74
C THR A 99 1.65 -12.67 7.07
N ALA A 100 0.99 -11.93 6.16
CA ALA A 100 0.60 -10.55 6.41
C ALA A 100 -0.89 -10.31 6.18
N GLY A 101 -1.50 -9.56 7.09
CA GLY A 101 -2.92 -9.25 7.01
C GLY A 101 -3.47 -8.59 8.28
N ARG A 102 -4.79 -8.39 8.31
CA ARG A 102 -5.51 -7.84 9.47
C ARG A 102 -5.83 -8.89 10.53
N HIS A 103 -5.40 -10.15 10.38
CA HIS A 103 -5.65 -11.14 11.41
C HIS A 103 -4.66 -10.95 12.57
N PRO A 104 -5.09 -10.99 13.84
CA PRO A 104 -4.17 -10.86 14.98
C PRO A 104 -3.17 -12.01 15.12
N GLN A 105 -3.40 -13.13 14.41
CA GLN A 105 -2.44 -14.25 14.33
C GLN A 105 -1.53 -14.17 13.09
N SER A 106 -1.60 -13.10 12.29
CA SER A 106 -0.65 -12.89 11.21
C SER A 106 0.68 -12.38 11.77
N ASP A 107 1.78 -12.87 11.21
CA ASP A 107 3.14 -12.46 11.63
C ASP A 107 3.34 -10.95 11.43
N ILE A 108 2.82 -10.43 10.32
CA ILE A 108 2.76 -9.00 10.02
C ILE A 108 1.31 -8.54 10.16
N PHE A 109 1.01 -7.97 11.33
CA PHE A 109 -0.31 -7.41 11.61
C PHE A 109 -0.47 -6.01 11.00
N LEU A 110 -1.41 -5.90 10.06
CA LEU A 110 -1.76 -4.67 9.36
C LEU A 110 -3.21 -4.30 9.71
N ASP A 111 -3.38 -3.40 10.69
CA ASP A 111 -4.69 -2.95 11.15
C ASP A 111 -5.30 -1.95 10.16
N ASP A 112 -5.98 -2.46 9.13
CA ASP A 112 -6.78 -1.62 8.25
C ASP A 112 -7.90 -2.37 7.54
N VAL A 113 -9.05 -1.72 7.38
CA VAL A 113 -10.23 -2.30 6.73
C VAL A 113 -9.99 -2.69 5.25
N THR A 114 -9.06 -2.04 4.55
CA THR A 114 -8.68 -2.41 3.17
C THR A 114 -7.76 -3.63 3.10
N VAL A 115 -7.33 -4.16 4.25
CA VAL A 115 -6.51 -5.36 4.34
C VAL A 115 -7.37 -6.54 4.77
N SER A 116 -7.40 -7.60 3.94
CA SER A 116 -7.99 -8.88 4.30
C SER A 116 -7.36 -9.50 5.55
N ARG A 117 -8.09 -10.35 6.26
CA ARG A 117 -7.58 -11.04 7.46
C ARG A 117 -6.30 -11.83 7.12
N ARG A 118 -6.39 -12.67 6.09
CA ARG A 118 -5.24 -13.26 5.40
C ARG A 118 -5.15 -12.57 4.06
N HIS A 119 -4.07 -11.84 3.79
CA HIS A 119 -3.95 -11.01 2.59
C HIS A 119 -2.84 -11.54 1.68
N VAL A 120 -1.62 -11.63 2.23
CA VAL A 120 -0.46 -12.14 1.49
C VAL A 120 0.36 -13.08 2.35
N GLU A 121 1.13 -13.91 1.66
CA GLU A 121 2.11 -14.80 2.23
C GLU A 121 3.45 -14.55 1.54
N PHE A 122 4.50 -14.37 2.34
CA PHE A 122 5.87 -14.28 1.88
C PHE A 122 6.55 -15.63 2.10
N HIS A 123 7.08 -16.20 1.02
CA HIS A 123 7.78 -17.47 1.03
C HIS A 123 9.26 -17.23 0.82
N ARG A 124 10.08 -17.81 1.69
CA ARG A 124 11.52 -17.86 1.53
C ARG A 124 11.90 -19.13 0.76
N GLY A 125 12.61 -18.96 -0.34
CA GLY A 125 13.19 -20.05 -1.12
C GLY A 125 14.48 -20.59 -0.50
N PRO A 126 14.87 -21.83 -0.82
CA PRO A 126 16.15 -22.42 -0.38
C PRO A 126 17.35 -21.61 -0.88
N ASP A 127 17.19 -20.95 -2.03
CA ASP A 127 18.16 -20.05 -2.62
C ASP A 127 18.12 -18.64 -2.02
N GLY A 128 17.47 -18.43 -0.86
CA GLY A 128 17.37 -17.11 -0.22
C GLY A 128 16.57 -16.08 -1.02
N SER A 129 15.91 -16.52 -2.09
CA SER A 129 14.91 -15.76 -2.81
C SER A 129 13.67 -15.57 -1.95
N PHE A 130 12.94 -14.47 -2.16
CA PHE A 130 11.67 -14.24 -1.51
C PHE A 130 10.59 -14.07 -2.56
N THR A 131 9.47 -14.75 -2.37
CA THR A 131 8.30 -14.65 -3.25
C THR A 131 7.14 -14.13 -2.41
N VAL A 132 6.35 -13.21 -2.95
CA VAL A 132 5.08 -12.79 -2.35
C VAL A 132 3.93 -13.38 -3.15
N GLY A 133 2.96 -13.96 -2.45
CA GLY A 133 1.72 -14.49 -3.01
C GLY A 133 0.49 -13.87 -2.35
N ASP A 134 -0.51 -13.53 -3.13
CA ASP A 134 -1.84 -13.13 -2.66
C ASP A 134 -2.67 -14.37 -2.32
N VAL A 135 -3.29 -14.40 -1.14
CA VAL A 135 -4.09 -15.56 -0.68
C VAL A 135 -5.59 -15.36 -0.81
N GLY A 136 -6.02 -14.62 -1.83
CA GLY A 136 -7.43 -14.32 -2.06
C GLY A 136 -7.87 -13.06 -1.33
N SER A 137 -7.04 -12.01 -1.37
CA SER A 137 -7.40 -10.72 -0.81
C SER A 137 -8.53 -10.07 -1.61
N LEU A 138 -9.36 -9.25 -0.93
CA LEU A 138 -10.49 -8.59 -1.57
C LEU A 138 -10.05 -7.48 -2.53
N ASN A 139 -9.00 -6.74 -2.15
CA ASN A 139 -8.51 -5.58 -2.89
C ASN A 139 -7.34 -5.91 -3.82
N GLY A 140 -6.78 -7.12 -3.72
CA GLY A 140 -5.59 -7.52 -4.43
C GLY A 140 -4.30 -6.99 -3.81
N THR A 141 -3.21 -7.67 -4.14
CA THR A 141 -1.84 -7.27 -3.82
C THR A 141 -1.17 -6.67 -5.04
N TYR A 142 -0.39 -5.61 -4.83
CA TYR A 142 0.33 -4.94 -5.90
C TYR A 142 1.82 -4.90 -5.59
N VAL A 143 2.66 -5.18 -6.59
CA VAL A 143 4.12 -5.02 -6.52
C VAL A 143 4.53 -4.07 -7.62
N ASN A 144 5.28 -3.02 -7.29
CA ASN A 144 5.68 -1.97 -8.23
C ASN A 144 4.49 -1.39 -9.04
N ARG A 145 3.33 -1.26 -8.40
CA ARG A 145 2.04 -0.79 -8.96
C ARG A 145 1.34 -1.75 -9.93
N GLU A 146 1.86 -2.95 -10.13
CA GLU A 146 1.21 -4.02 -10.89
C GLU A 146 0.50 -4.98 -9.96
N ARG A 147 -0.72 -5.42 -10.31
CA ARG A 147 -1.45 -6.41 -9.51
C ARG A 147 -0.86 -7.79 -9.76
N ILE A 148 -0.50 -8.50 -8.69
CA ILE A 148 0.13 -9.81 -8.77
C ILE A 148 -0.73 -10.87 -8.09
N ASP A 149 -0.51 -12.12 -8.49
CA ASP A 149 -1.01 -13.31 -7.78
C ASP A 149 0.16 -13.96 -7.01
N SER A 150 1.30 -14.14 -7.68
CA SER A 150 2.56 -14.52 -7.06
C SER A 150 3.74 -13.94 -7.86
N VAL A 151 4.73 -13.35 -7.19
CA VAL A 151 5.91 -12.77 -7.84
C VAL A 151 7.16 -12.88 -6.97
N LEU A 152 8.30 -13.09 -7.61
CA LEU A 152 9.62 -13.02 -6.98
C LEU A 152 9.95 -11.57 -6.62
N LEU A 153 10.29 -11.32 -5.36
CA LEU A 153 10.70 -10.01 -4.85
C LEU A 153 12.19 -9.77 -5.03
N SER A 154 12.51 -8.57 -5.47
CA SER A 154 13.86 -8.02 -5.57
C SER A 154 14.05 -6.89 -4.57
N ASN A 155 15.30 -6.69 -4.15
CA ASN A 155 15.65 -5.61 -3.23
C ASN A 155 15.22 -4.23 -3.79
N GLY A 156 14.46 -3.47 -3.01
CA GLY A 156 13.89 -2.19 -3.40
C GLY A 156 12.45 -2.25 -3.91
N ASP A 157 11.86 -3.44 -4.08
CA ASP A 157 10.49 -3.58 -4.57
C ASP A 157 9.46 -3.00 -3.59
N GLU A 158 8.50 -2.24 -4.13
CA GLU A 158 7.38 -1.71 -3.37
C GLU A 158 6.20 -2.67 -3.42
N VAL A 159 5.87 -3.28 -2.27
CA VAL A 159 4.69 -4.12 -2.07
C VAL A 159 3.58 -3.27 -1.44
N GLN A 160 2.47 -3.15 -2.15
CA GLN A 160 1.28 -2.45 -1.68
C GLN A 160 0.18 -3.44 -1.29
N ILE A 161 -0.28 -3.31 -0.05
CA ILE A 161 -1.29 -4.16 0.59
C ILE A 161 -2.38 -3.23 1.14
N GLY A 162 -3.52 -3.16 0.48
CA GLY A 162 -4.54 -2.16 0.78
C GLY A 162 -3.96 -0.73 0.71
N LYS A 163 -4.06 0.02 1.81
CA LYS A 163 -3.46 1.37 1.93
C LYS A 163 -1.98 1.38 2.34
N TYR A 164 -1.41 0.23 2.72
CA TYR A 164 -0.02 0.13 3.15
C TYR A 164 0.91 0.04 1.95
N ARG A 165 2.04 0.74 2.02
CA ARG A 165 3.16 0.55 1.09
C ARG A 165 4.39 0.17 1.87
N LEU A 166 4.88 -1.03 1.58
CA LEU A 166 6.06 -1.61 2.18
C LEU A 166 7.14 -1.70 1.11
N VAL A 167 8.39 -1.45 1.47
CA VAL A 167 9.53 -1.68 0.59
C VAL A 167 10.31 -2.87 1.13
N PHE A 168 10.59 -3.79 0.23
CA PHE A 168 11.32 -5.02 0.52
C PHE A 168 12.82 -4.80 0.39
N TYR A 169 13.57 -5.26 1.39
CA TYR A 169 15.03 -5.26 1.39
C TYR A 169 15.54 -6.66 1.74
N ALA A 170 16.14 -7.35 0.78
CA ALA A 170 16.84 -8.59 1.07
C ALA A 170 18.18 -8.30 1.76
N SER A 171 18.57 -9.11 2.75
CA SER A 171 19.93 -9.07 3.27
C SER A 171 20.89 -9.35 2.10
N PRO A 172 21.93 -8.53 1.88
CA PRO A 172 23.01 -8.92 0.98
C PRO A 172 23.53 -10.25 1.52
N ARG A 173 23.54 -11.28 0.68
CA ARG A 173 24.30 -12.49 1.01
C ARG A 173 25.75 -12.03 1.18
N GLY A 174 26.28 -12.15 2.40
CA GLY A 174 27.72 -12.17 2.59
C GLY A 174 28.27 -13.28 1.69
N VAL A 175 28.96 -12.86 0.62
CA VAL A 175 29.77 -13.72 -0.25
C VAL A 175 30.97 -14.24 0.53
#